data_AF-A0AAD4IAD2-F1
#
_entry.id   AF-A0AAD4IAD2-F1
#
_cell.length_a   1.000
_cell.length_b   1.000
_cell.length_c   1.000
_cell.angle_alpha   90.00
_cell.angle_beta   90.00
_cell.angle_gamma   90.00
#
_symmetry.space_group_name_H-M   'P 1'
#
loop_
_entity.id
_entity.type
_entity.pdbx_description
1 polymer ?
#
loop_
_entity_poly.entity_id
_entity_poly.type
_entity_poly.pdbx_seq_one_letter_code
_entity_poly.pdbx_strand_id
1 'polypeptide(L)'
;MTTPPRESRKVLEGIFAINKPQWASSAGVLRDLQDHFSRSPLFAPWLEAQRRSLIVADAKPKFLKNIKAKLGHGGTLDPMATGVLIVGMGKGTKCLQRFLECTKTYECVVLFGAATDSYDAVGKVVSKAGYEHVTKELVEEKLAQFRGKIMQKPSVFSALKVDGKKMYEYAREGKDIPEVAARPVEVEELELIEWLEPGSHDFAWPKEEVDGAEMEGAKKLMGVRKEDAKVYSDTAARRGRKRSRSPENDHVEGAGQQPKILKTDFEHAMSGALPTEDVPTEGASAKNNAMGVSVEAPVPTEEKAAASVEQAEATEDSSTTTQKIDVEATSTTASAATSASIPQPPAARLRMTVTSGFYVRSLCHDLGLACNSLGLMSSLIRSRQGDYTLGQNVLEYSDLEDASKWEPQLQKQLEEFMEKESWEVEELDDDESWEVRKKELMESRKDSDREKSYRGGGNKWNSKGKGKYGRNGYSKKMDGGRK
;
A
#
# COMPACT_ATOMS: atom_id res chain seq x y z
N MET A 1 -22.57 20.12 -22.85
CA MET A 1 -22.45 20.87 -21.59
C MET A 1 -21.68 22.13 -21.94
N THR A 2 -22.23 23.31 -21.64
CA THR A 2 -21.56 24.59 -21.92
C THR A 2 -20.23 24.66 -21.18
N THR A 3 -19.17 25.11 -21.87
CA THR A 3 -17.83 25.27 -21.31
C THR A 3 -17.87 26.13 -20.03
N PRO A 4 -17.32 25.68 -18.90
CA PRO A 4 -17.31 26.45 -17.68
C PRO A 4 -16.48 27.75 -17.82
N PRO A 5 -16.59 28.74 -16.92
CA PRO A 5 -15.80 29.99 -16.96
C PRO A 5 -14.29 29.73 -17.02
N ARG A 6 -13.51 30.66 -17.59
CA ARG A 6 -12.06 30.49 -17.83
C ARG A 6 -11.27 30.11 -16.57
N GLU A 7 -11.63 30.69 -15.42
CA GLU A 7 -10.99 30.42 -14.12
C GLU A 7 -11.11 28.95 -13.68
N SER A 8 -12.17 28.26 -14.11
CA SER A 8 -12.41 26.83 -13.83
C SER A 8 -11.90 25.88 -14.93
N ARG A 9 -11.07 26.37 -15.86
CA ARG A 9 -10.49 25.56 -16.96
C ARG A 9 -9.04 25.15 -16.72
N LYS A 10 -8.46 25.49 -15.57
CA LYS A 10 -7.08 25.13 -15.25
C LYS A 10 -6.92 23.62 -15.12
N VAL A 11 -5.92 23.07 -15.78
CA VAL A 11 -5.53 21.67 -15.68
C VAL A 11 -4.52 21.54 -14.54
N LEU A 12 -4.98 21.02 -13.40
CA LEU A 12 -4.14 20.84 -12.22
C LEU A 12 -3.36 19.51 -12.28
N GLU A 13 -2.06 19.57 -12.04
CA GLU A 13 -1.17 18.41 -12.02
C GLU A 13 -0.08 18.62 -10.96
N GLY A 14 0.37 17.57 -10.28
CA GLY A 14 1.39 17.76 -9.25
C GLY A 14 1.49 16.62 -8.26
N ILE A 15 2.08 16.92 -7.11
CA ILE A 15 2.20 16.01 -5.97
C ILE A 15 1.33 16.52 -4.83
N PHE A 16 0.67 15.60 -4.14
CA PHE A 16 -0.03 15.84 -2.89
C PHE A 16 0.15 14.63 -1.97
N ALA A 17 -0.39 14.69 -0.76
CA ALA A 17 -0.38 13.56 0.16
C ALA A 17 -1.75 13.30 0.77
N ILE A 18 -2.02 12.02 1.05
CA ILE A 18 -3.25 11.57 1.72
C ILE A 18 -2.91 10.66 2.89
N ASN A 19 -3.65 10.79 3.99
CA ASN A 19 -3.56 9.93 5.16
C ASN A 19 -4.29 8.61 4.86
N LYS A 20 -3.52 7.59 4.51
CA LYS A 20 -4.04 6.27 4.14
C LYS A 20 -4.68 5.60 5.38
N PRO A 21 -5.90 5.03 5.26
CA PRO A 21 -6.52 4.28 6.34
C PRO A 21 -5.97 2.85 6.45
N GLN A 22 -6.17 2.21 7.61
CA GLN A 22 -5.54 0.92 8.00
C GLN A 22 -6.02 -0.30 7.20
N TRP A 23 -7.11 -0.22 6.46
CA TRP A 23 -7.67 -1.35 5.71
C TRP A 23 -7.36 -1.27 4.20
N ALA A 24 -7.05 -0.08 3.70
CA ALA A 24 -6.84 0.12 2.28
C ALA A 24 -5.42 -0.33 1.88
N SER A 25 -5.25 -0.83 0.66
CA SER A 25 -3.91 -0.88 0.05
C SER A 25 -3.56 0.49 -0.56
N SER A 26 -2.28 0.81 -0.75
CA SER A 26 -1.90 2.05 -1.45
C SER A 26 -2.54 2.15 -2.85
N ALA A 27 -2.62 1.04 -3.58
CA ALA A 27 -3.31 0.99 -4.87
C ALA A 27 -4.84 1.12 -4.74
N GLY A 28 -5.42 0.64 -3.64
CA GLY A 28 -6.82 0.87 -3.29
C GLY A 28 -7.13 2.35 -3.19
N VAL A 29 -6.36 3.09 -2.39
CA VAL A 29 -6.52 4.54 -2.24
C VAL A 29 -6.45 5.28 -3.57
N LEU A 30 -5.54 4.90 -4.48
CA LEU A 30 -5.49 5.51 -5.81
C LEU A 30 -6.76 5.26 -6.64
N ARG A 31 -7.38 4.07 -6.51
CA ARG A 31 -8.64 3.77 -7.21
C ARG A 31 -9.80 4.58 -6.65
N ASP A 32 -9.85 4.76 -5.34
CA ASP A 32 -10.88 5.56 -4.68
C ASP A 32 -10.73 7.03 -5.12
N LEU A 33 -9.50 7.58 -5.08
CA LEU A 33 -9.21 8.91 -5.60
C LEU A 33 -9.62 9.08 -7.06
N GLN A 34 -9.33 8.10 -7.93
CA GLN A 34 -9.78 8.14 -9.33
C GLN A 34 -11.30 8.23 -9.47
N ASP A 35 -12.05 7.55 -8.60
CA ASP A 35 -13.51 7.59 -8.59
C ASP A 35 -14.03 8.97 -8.15
N HIS A 36 -13.49 9.52 -7.05
CA HIS A 36 -13.82 10.88 -6.61
C HIS A 36 -13.46 11.94 -7.65
N PHE A 37 -12.27 11.85 -8.26
CA PHE A 37 -11.82 12.82 -9.27
C PHE A 37 -12.67 12.76 -10.54
N SER A 38 -13.25 11.61 -10.88
CA SER A 38 -14.13 11.48 -12.04
C SER A 38 -15.45 12.25 -11.91
N ARG A 39 -15.86 12.56 -10.67
CA ARG A 39 -17.11 13.26 -10.34
C ARG A 39 -16.89 14.72 -9.94
N SER A 40 -15.64 15.07 -9.66
CA SER A 40 -15.24 16.39 -9.19
C SER A 40 -15.18 17.42 -10.33
N PRO A 41 -15.85 18.58 -10.19
CA PRO A 41 -15.71 19.69 -11.12
C PRO A 41 -14.26 20.20 -11.23
N LEU A 42 -13.48 20.12 -10.15
CA LEU A 42 -12.07 20.55 -10.10
C LEU A 42 -11.21 19.83 -11.14
N PHE A 43 -11.50 18.55 -11.39
CA PHE A 43 -10.72 17.71 -12.31
C PHE A 43 -11.39 17.48 -13.66
N ALA A 44 -12.58 18.04 -13.89
CA ALA A 44 -13.23 18.00 -15.19
C ALA A 44 -12.33 18.56 -16.32
N PRO A 45 -11.58 19.68 -16.13
CA PRO A 45 -10.67 20.17 -17.16
C PRO A 45 -9.55 19.18 -17.51
N TRP A 46 -9.00 18.50 -16.50
CA TRP A 46 -7.94 17.50 -16.71
C TRP A 46 -8.46 16.29 -17.51
N LEU A 47 -9.66 15.80 -17.16
CA LEU A 47 -10.28 14.66 -17.85
C LEU A 47 -10.63 15.00 -19.30
N GLU A 48 -11.10 16.22 -19.55
CA GLU A 48 -11.42 16.69 -20.90
C GLU A 48 -10.15 16.93 -21.74
N ALA A 49 -9.10 17.51 -21.17
CA ALA A 49 -7.80 17.63 -21.83
C ALA A 49 -7.26 16.25 -22.26
N GLN A 50 -7.36 15.25 -21.37
CA GLN A 50 -6.97 13.88 -21.67
C GLN A 50 -7.85 13.25 -22.77
N ARG A 51 -9.16 13.50 -22.76
CA ARG A 51 -10.08 13.07 -23.81
C ARG A 51 -9.71 13.66 -25.17
N ARG A 52 -9.51 14.97 -25.22
CA ARG A 52 -9.13 15.73 -26.41
C ARG A 52 -7.82 15.23 -27.02
N SER A 53 -6.82 14.95 -26.17
CA SER A 53 -5.56 14.32 -26.56
C SER A 53 -5.76 12.94 -27.20
N LEU A 54 -6.60 12.08 -26.61
CA LEU A 54 -6.92 10.76 -27.16
C LEU A 54 -7.66 10.82 -28.51
N ILE A 55 -8.52 11.82 -28.71
CA ILE A 55 -9.22 12.04 -29.98
C ILE A 55 -8.20 12.40 -31.07
N VAL A 56 -7.28 13.32 -30.81
CA VAL A 56 -6.22 13.71 -31.76
C VAL A 56 -5.29 12.52 -32.07
N ALA A 57 -5.06 11.65 -31.09
CA ALA A 57 -4.31 10.42 -31.26
C ALA A 57 -5.08 9.30 -32.01
N ASP A 58 -6.33 9.53 -32.43
CA ASP A 58 -7.21 8.53 -33.06
C ASP A 58 -7.30 7.23 -32.23
N ALA A 59 -7.41 7.40 -30.91
CA ALA A 59 -7.50 6.29 -29.99
C ALA A 59 -8.85 5.55 -30.16
N LYS A 60 -8.82 4.23 -29.98
CA LYS A 60 -10.02 3.38 -30.08
C LYS A 60 -11.12 3.87 -29.12
N PRO A 61 -12.42 3.81 -29.51
CA PRO A 61 -13.54 4.31 -28.70
C PRO A 61 -13.59 3.78 -27.26
N LYS A 62 -13.10 2.56 -27.01
CA LYS A 62 -13.04 1.98 -25.66
C LYS A 62 -12.20 2.81 -24.68
N PHE A 63 -11.15 3.49 -25.14
CA PHE A 63 -10.29 4.33 -24.30
C PHE A 63 -10.94 5.68 -23.96
N LEU A 64 -11.88 6.14 -24.77
CA LEU A 64 -12.62 7.38 -24.55
C LEU A 64 -13.78 7.22 -23.54
N LYS A 65 -14.28 5.99 -23.36
CA LYS A 65 -15.42 5.72 -22.45
C LYS A 65 -15.05 5.76 -20.97
N ASN A 66 -13.83 5.34 -20.63
CA ASN A 66 -13.40 5.13 -19.24
C ASN A 66 -12.11 5.91 -18.91
N ILE A 67 -12.11 7.22 -19.17
CA ILE A 67 -10.97 8.08 -18.83
C ILE A 67 -10.93 8.25 -17.32
N LYS A 68 -9.75 7.97 -16.74
CA LYS A 68 -9.48 8.16 -15.31
C LYS A 68 -8.29 9.09 -15.14
N ALA A 69 -8.29 9.82 -14.02
CA ALA A 69 -7.13 10.60 -13.62
C ALA A 69 -5.89 9.71 -13.56
N LYS A 70 -4.79 10.16 -14.17
CA LYS A 70 -3.51 9.44 -14.13
C LYS A 70 -2.88 9.65 -12.76
N LEU A 71 -2.94 8.63 -11.90
CA LEU A 71 -2.38 8.67 -10.56
C LEU A 71 -1.26 7.64 -10.38
N GLY A 72 -0.31 7.96 -9.51
CA GLY A 72 0.72 7.04 -9.00
C GLY A 72 1.06 7.40 -7.55
N HIS A 73 1.80 6.55 -6.84
CA HIS A 73 2.19 6.81 -5.46
C HIS A 73 3.72 6.79 -5.25
N GLY A 74 4.20 7.59 -4.31
CA GLY A 74 5.63 7.83 -4.04
C GLY A 74 6.24 6.89 -3.00
N GLY A 75 5.71 5.68 -2.85
CA GLY A 75 6.14 4.70 -1.85
C GLY A 75 4.98 3.95 -1.23
N THR A 76 4.99 2.62 -1.36
CA THR A 76 3.95 1.74 -0.82
C THR A 76 3.90 1.81 0.70
N LEU A 77 2.70 1.74 1.25
CA LEU A 77 2.44 1.42 2.66
C LEU A 77 1.74 0.07 2.73
N ASP A 78 2.13 -0.74 3.71
CA ASP A 78 1.47 -2.00 3.99
C ASP A 78 -0.04 -1.76 4.24
N PRO A 79 -0.93 -2.70 3.88
CA PRO A 79 -2.37 -2.52 4.07
C PRO A 79 -2.71 -2.11 5.51
N MET A 80 -2.17 -2.80 6.52
CA MET A 80 -2.37 -2.50 7.94
C MET A 80 -1.71 -1.22 8.47
N ALA A 81 -0.91 -0.53 7.65
CA ALA A 81 -0.24 0.69 8.06
C ALA A 81 -1.11 1.91 7.72
N THR A 82 -1.09 2.93 8.57
CA THR A 82 -1.72 4.23 8.27
C THR A 82 -0.69 5.30 7.95
N GLY A 83 -1.16 6.48 7.56
CA GLY A 83 -0.34 7.67 7.50
C GLY A 83 -0.05 8.14 6.07
N VAL A 84 0.99 8.96 5.93
CA VAL A 84 1.28 9.75 4.74
C VAL A 84 1.50 8.84 3.52
N LEU A 85 0.64 8.95 2.51
CA LEU A 85 0.84 8.37 1.18
C LEU A 85 0.99 9.49 0.17
N ILE A 86 2.20 9.64 -0.39
CA ILE A 86 2.45 10.60 -1.47
C ILE A 86 1.75 10.12 -2.74
N VAL A 87 0.98 11.00 -3.37
CA VAL A 87 0.27 10.75 -4.62
C VAL A 87 0.71 11.77 -5.67
N GLY A 88 1.00 11.28 -6.87
CA GLY A 88 1.30 12.11 -8.03
C GLY A 88 0.18 12.03 -9.04
N MET A 89 -0.26 13.19 -9.51
CA MET A 89 -1.30 13.35 -10.53
C MET A 89 -0.71 13.86 -11.84
N GLY A 90 -1.06 13.22 -12.97
CA GLY A 90 -0.69 13.68 -14.30
C GLY A 90 0.83 13.73 -14.50
N LYS A 91 1.39 14.88 -14.90
CA LYS A 91 2.83 15.17 -14.95
C LYS A 91 3.52 14.94 -13.60
N GLY A 92 2.82 15.15 -12.48
CA GLY A 92 3.30 14.90 -11.12
C GLY A 92 3.79 13.46 -10.89
N THR A 93 3.24 12.48 -11.61
CA THR A 93 3.72 11.08 -11.57
C THR A 93 5.22 10.93 -11.89
N LYS A 94 5.80 11.85 -12.66
CA LYS A 94 7.24 11.86 -13.00
C LYS A 94 8.13 12.30 -11.83
N CYS A 95 7.56 13.00 -10.84
CA CYS A 95 8.29 13.50 -9.67
C CYS A 95 8.33 12.49 -8.51
N LEU A 96 7.59 11.38 -8.61
CA LEU A 96 7.45 10.38 -7.53
C LEU A 96 8.78 9.74 -7.11
N GLN A 97 9.76 9.65 -8.01
CA GLN A 97 11.09 9.11 -7.70
C GLN A 97 11.77 9.87 -6.55
N ARG A 98 11.62 11.20 -6.50
CA ARG A 98 12.19 12.05 -5.43
C ARG A 98 11.65 11.69 -4.04
N PHE A 99 10.40 11.22 -3.98
CA PHE A 99 9.73 10.83 -2.73
C PHE A 99 10.03 9.38 -2.33
N LEU A 100 10.40 8.53 -3.29
CA LEU A 100 10.89 7.19 -2.97
C LEU A 100 12.22 7.28 -2.20
N GLU A 101 13.10 8.19 -2.61
CA GLU A 101 14.45 8.39 -2.06
C GLU A 101 14.50 9.21 -0.76
N CYS A 102 13.47 10.01 -0.46
CA CYS A 102 13.44 10.83 0.74
C CYS A 102 13.35 10.03 2.05
N THR A 103 13.68 10.70 3.16
CA THR A 103 13.52 10.15 4.50
C THR A 103 12.05 10.06 4.91
N LYS A 104 11.77 9.09 5.77
CA LYS A 104 10.41 8.74 6.23
C LYS A 104 10.46 8.59 7.73
N THR A 105 9.48 9.16 8.43
CA THR A 105 9.32 8.99 9.88
C THR A 105 8.16 8.05 10.13
N TYR A 106 8.40 7.03 10.96
CA TYR A 106 7.43 6.04 11.34
C TYR A 106 7.27 5.99 12.85
N GLU A 107 6.05 5.69 13.29
CA GLU A 107 5.76 5.20 14.63
C GLU A 107 5.20 3.78 14.50
N CYS A 108 5.79 2.83 15.22
CA CYS A 108 5.33 1.44 15.19
C CYS A 108 5.27 0.85 16.58
N VAL A 109 4.40 -0.13 16.77
CA VAL A 109 4.41 -0.97 17.97
C VAL A 109 4.96 -2.33 17.61
N VAL A 110 6.03 -2.75 18.29
CA VAL A 110 6.51 -4.14 18.29
C VAL A 110 5.91 -4.89 19.46
N LEU A 111 5.42 -6.11 19.20
CA LEU A 111 4.88 -7.02 20.20
C LEU A 111 5.79 -8.24 20.29
N PHE A 112 6.27 -8.56 21.49
CA PHE A 112 7.27 -9.60 21.70
C PHE A 112 6.66 -11.00 21.91
N GLY A 113 7.51 -12.03 21.83
CA GLY A 113 7.18 -13.42 22.17
C GLY A 113 6.55 -14.26 21.05
N ALA A 114 6.25 -13.69 19.88
CA ALA A 114 5.84 -14.44 18.71
C ALA A 114 6.42 -13.87 17.41
N ALA A 115 6.55 -14.73 16.41
CA ALA A 115 6.86 -14.37 15.03
C ALA A 115 5.78 -14.89 14.10
N THR A 116 5.45 -14.07 13.10
CA THR A 116 4.51 -14.41 12.04
C THR A 116 5.23 -14.58 10.72
N ASP A 117 4.56 -15.17 9.74
CA ASP A 117 5.09 -15.31 8.39
C ASP A 117 5.37 -13.92 7.76
N SER A 118 4.42 -12.99 7.87
CA SER A 118 4.51 -11.63 7.33
C SER A 118 5.38 -10.66 8.12
N TYR A 119 5.80 -11.04 9.34
CA TYR A 119 6.40 -10.18 10.38
C TYR A 119 5.49 -9.08 10.92
N ASP A 120 4.19 -9.19 10.68
CA ASP A 120 3.19 -8.28 11.20
C ASP A 120 1.98 -9.02 11.78
N ALA A 121 1.07 -8.28 12.42
CA ALA A 121 -0.11 -8.84 13.09
C ALA A 121 -1.23 -9.31 12.15
N VAL A 122 -1.08 -9.18 10.83
CA VAL A 122 -2.05 -9.72 9.85
C VAL A 122 -1.66 -11.15 9.42
N GLY A 123 -0.39 -11.51 9.58
CA GLY A 123 0.11 -12.84 9.25
C GLY A 123 -0.34 -13.93 10.21
N LYS A 124 0.08 -15.16 9.92
CA LYS A 124 -0.14 -16.33 10.76
C LYS A 124 1.07 -16.56 11.67
N VAL A 125 0.84 -17.01 12.90
CA VAL A 125 1.91 -17.31 13.85
C VAL A 125 2.70 -18.53 13.38
N VAL A 126 4.02 -18.35 13.25
CA VAL A 126 4.98 -19.39 12.86
C VAL A 126 5.65 -20.00 14.08
N SER A 127 5.97 -19.18 15.08
CA SER A 127 6.75 -19.58 16.24
C SER A 127 6.46 -18.66 17.42
N LYS A 128 6.58 -19.21 18.63
CA LYS A 128 6.48 -18.51 19.91
C LYS A 128 7.78 -18.68 20.71
N ALA A 129 8.09 -17.73 21.57
CA ALA A 129 9.25 -17.76 22.46
C ALA A 129 8.91 -17.11 23.80
N GLY A 130 9.64 -17.47 24.85
CA GLY A 130 9.54 -16.80 26.15
C GLY A 130 9.85 -15.31 26.01
N TYR A 131 9.19 -14.50 26.84
CA TYR A 131 9.28 -13.04 26.81
C TYR A 131 9.38 -12.43 28.21
N GLU A 132 9.39 -13.25 29.26
CA GLU A 132 9.43 -12.85 30.67
C GLU A 132 10.73 -12.09 31.00
N HIS A 133 11.80 -12.36 30.27
CA HIS A 133 13.09 -11.68 30.40
C HIS A 133 13.20 -10.38 29.60
N VAL A 134 12.19 -10.04 28.77
CA VAL A 134 12.22 -8.85 27.91
C VAL A 134 11.77 -7.65 28.72
N THR A 135 12.73 -6.81 29.12
CA THR A 135 12.47 -5.56 29.85
C THR A 135 12.69 -4.33 28.98
N LYS A 136 12.18 -3.18 29.43
CA LYS A 136 12.42 -1.88 28.81
C LYS A 136 13.90 -1.60 28.58
N GLU A 137 14.73 -1.87 29.60
CA GLU A 137 16.17 -1.60 29.57
C GLU A 137 16.88 -2.49 28.54
N LEU A 138 16.48 -3.76 28.46
CA LEU A 138 17.02 -4.68 27.46
C LEU A 138 16.66 -4.20 26.05
N VAL A 139 15.41 -3.78 25.83
CA VAL A 139 14.98 -3.28 24.52
C VAL A 139 15.75 -2.01 24.15
N GLU A 140 15.89 -1.04 25.06
CA GLU A 140 16.65 0.19 24.82
C GLU A 140 18.13 -0.10 24.48
N GLU A 141 18.75 -1.05 25.19
CA GLU A 141 20.10 -1.52 24.91
C GLU A 141 20.20 -2.10 23.49
N LYS A 142 19.29 -3.01 23.13
CA LYS A 142 19.31 -3.67 21.82
C LYS A 142 18.95 -2.73 20.67
N LEU A 143 18.16 -1.69 20.89
CA LEU A 143 17.86 -0.68 19.86
C LEU A 143 19.13 0.00 19.32
N ALA A 144 20.19 0.09 20.12
CA ALA A 144 21.44 0.74 19.71
C ALA A 144 22.10 0.11 18.48
N GLN A 145 21.91 -1.19 18.23
CA GLN A 145 22.51 -1.86 17.07
C GLN A 145 21.81 -1.55 15.74
N PHE A 146 20.60 -1.00 15.80
CA PHE A 146 19.79 -0.66 14.63
C PHE A 146 19.88 0.82 14.24
N ARG A 147 20.73 1.60 14.91
CA ARG A 147 20.95 3.03 14.62
C ARG A 147 22.07 3.22 13.58
N GLY A 148 21.93 4.26 12.75
CA GLY A 148 22.89 4.64 11.71
C GLY A 148 22.84 3.72 10.47
N LYS A 149 23.95 3.66 9.74
CA LYS A 149 24.10 2.82 8.54
C LYS A 149 24.16 1.34 8.92
N ILE A 150 23.22 0.54 8.42
CA ILE A 150 23.11 -0.90 8.67
C ILE A 150 22.76 -1.65 7.38
N MET A 151 22.98 -2.96 7.38
CA MET A 151 22.57 -3.84 6.28
C MET A 151 21.30 -4.55 6.70
N GLN A 152 20.18 -4.32 6.02
CA GLN A 152 18.90 -4.92 6.37
C GLN A 152 18.45 -5.94 5.32
N LYS A 153 18.05 -7.14 5.75
CA LYS A 153 17.35 -8.08 4.88
C LYS A 153 15.84 -7.76 4.86
N PRO A 154 15.25 -7.52 3.68
CA PRO A 154 13.81 -7.35 3.52
C PRO A 154 13.01 -8.55 4.03
N SER A 155 11.76 -8.33 4.45
CA SER A 155 10.82 -9.44 4.69
C SER A 155 10.56 -10.20 3.38
N VAL A 156 10.33 -11.51 3.48
CA VAL A 156 9.89 -12.34 2.34
C VAL A 156 8.52 -11.89 1.84
N PHE A 157 7.71 -11.25 2.68
CA PHE A 157 6.42 -10.67 2.31
C PHE A 157 6.53 -9.22 1.81
N SER A 158 7.64 -8.90 1.12
CA SER A 158 7.84 -7.60 0.48
C SER A 158 7.35 -7.62 -0.98
N ALA A 159 7.08 -6.43 -1.52
CA ALA A 159 6.74 -6.27 -2.94
C ALA A 159 7.95 -6.44 -3.89
N LEU A 160 9.11 -6.84 -3.36
CA LEU A 160 10.30 -7.08 -4.16
C LEU A 160 10.02 -8.21 -5.15
N LYS A 161 10.52 -8.02 -6.37
CA LYS A 161 10.50 -9.05 -7.39
C LYS A 161 11.85 -9.74 -7.43
N VAL A 162 11.82 -11.06 -7.42
CA VAL A 162 12.97 -11.92 -7.74
C VAL A 162 12.53 -12.78 -8.92
N ASP A 163 13.32 -12.79 -9.99
CA ASP A 163 13.01 -13.48 -11.26
C ASP A 163 11.62 -13.13 -11.86
N GLY A 164 11.20 -11.87 -11.70
CA GLY A 164 9.96 -11.35 -12.29
C GLY A 164 8.68 -11.63 -11.48
N LYS A 165 8.72 -12.50 -10.46
CA LYS A 165 7.61 -12.78 -9.54
C LYS A 165 7.79 -12.07 -8.20
N LYS A 166 6.70 -11.76 -7.50
CA LYS A 166 6.79 -11.08 -6.19
C LYS A 166 7.12 -12.08 -5.08
N MET A 167 7.89 -11.65 -4.09
CA MET A 167 8.39 -12.57 -3.05
C MET A 167 7.31 -13.28 -2.23
N TYR A 168 6.19 -12.63 -1.94
CA TYR A 168 5.08 -13.29 -1.21
C TYR A 168 4.45 -14.45 -2.00
N GLU A 169 4.58 -14.48 -3.32
CA GLU A 169 4.03 -15.55 -4.17
C GLU A 169 4.83 -16.84 -3.96
N TYR A 170 6.15 -16.74 -3.81
CA TYR A 170 7.00 -17.89 -3.49
C TYR A 170 6.70 -18.50 -2.12
N ALA A 171 6.48 -17.64 -1.11
CA ALA A 171 6.18 -18.09 0.25
C ALA A 171 4.86 -18.87 0.33
N ARG A 172 3.83 -18.45 -0.42
CA ARG A 172 2.53 -19.13 -0.48
C ARG A 172 2.54 -20.42 -1.30
N GLU A 173 3.38 -20.50 -2.33
CA GLU A 173 3.52 -21.71 -3.16
C GLU A 173 4.34 -22.81 -2.46
N GLY A 174 4.87 -22.57 -1.25
CA GLY A 174 5.71 -23.52 -0.51
C GLY A 174 7.03 -23.88 -1.22
N LYS A 175 7.45 -23.07 -2.20
CA LYS A 175 8.66 -23.29 -3.00
C LYS A 175 9.87 -22.73 -2.28
N ASP A 176 11.07 -23.20 -2.65
CA ASP A 176 12.32 -22.64 -2.15
C ASP A 176 12.34 -21.12 -2.37
N ILE A 177 12.31 -20.38 -1.26
CA ILE A 177 12.32 -18.93 -1.24
C ILE A 177 13.74 -18.49 -1.65
N PRO A 178 13.89 -17.71 -2.73
CA PRO A 178 15.20 -17.21 -3.13
C PRO A 178 15.85 -16.41 -2.00
N GLU A 179 17.16 -16.59 -1.80
CA GLU A 179 17.88 -15.84 -0.78
C GLU A 179 17.85 -14.34 -1.10
N VAL A 180 17.31 -13.54 -0.18
CA VAL A 180 17.25 -12.08 -0.35
C VAL A 180 18.51 -11.46 0.22
N ALA A 181 19.33 -10.89 -0.67
CA ALA A 181 20.51 -10.15 -0.27
C ALA A 181 20.15 -8.96 0.64
N ALA A 182 20.96 -8.77 1.69
CA ALA A 182 20.84 -7.60 2.57
C ALA A 182 21.11 -6.31 1.79
N ARG A 183 20.42 -5.24 2.17
CA ARG A 183 20.51 -3.92 1.51
C ARG A 183 21.00 -2.87 2.50
N PRO A 184 21.86 -1.92 2.07
CA PRO A 184 22.25 -0.82 2.91
C PRO A 184 21.04 0.09 3.17
N VAL A 185 20.81 0.41 4.43
CA VAL A 185 19.80 1.36 4.90
C VAL A 185 20.42 2.23 5.98
N GLU A 186 19.83 3.39 6.21
CA GLU A 186 20.30 4.32 7.23
C GLU A 186 19.13 4.74 8.12
N VAL A 187 19.38 4.64 9.43
CA VAL A 187 18.45 5.04 10.48
C VAL A 187 19.03 6.28 11.14
N GLU A 188 18.44 7.43 10.85
CA GLU A 188 18.88 8.73 11.37
C GLU A 188 18.52 8.84 12.85
N GLU A 189 17.28 8.45 13.18
CA GLU A 189 16.74 8.49 14.54
C GLU A 189 15.99 7.18 14.83
N LEU A 190 16.12 6.68 16.05
CA LEU A 190 15.37 5.52 16.54
C LEU A 190 15.26 5.63 18.06
N GLU A 191 14.04 5.77 18.55
CA GLU A 191 13.71 6.05 19.94
C GLU A 191 12.62 5.11 20.44
N LEU A 192 12.76 4.63 21.67
CA LEU A 192 11.67 4.02 22.41
C LEU A 192 10.80 5.15 22.99
N ILE A 193 9.59 5.27 22.49
CA ILE A 193 8.63 6.30 22.93
C ILE A 193 7.86 5.81 24.15
N GLU A 194 7.45 4.54 24.14
CA GLU A 194 6.61 3.97 25.19
C GLU A 194 6.95 2.51 25.39
N TRP A 195 7.10 2.12 26.66
CA TRP A 195 7.11 0.72 27.07
C TRP A 195 5.73 0.34 27.54
N LEU A 196 5.18 -0.73 26.99
CA LEU A 196 3.85 -1.23 27.31
C LEU A 196 4.02 -2.56 28.07
N GLU A 197 3.72 -2.51 29.37
CA GLU A 197 3.88 -3.66 30.26
C GLU A 197 2.92 -4.80 29.90
N PRO A 198 3.27 -6.06 30.21
CA PRO A 198 2.38 -7.18 29.97
C PRO A 198 0.99 -6.96 30.56
N GLY A 199 -0.05 -7.10 29.74
CA GLY A 199 -1.45 -6.89 30.13
C GLY A 199 -1.92 -5.43 30.25
N SER A 200 -1.07 -4.44 29.99
CA SER A 200 -1.44 -3.01 30.03
C SER A 200 -2.03 -2.45 28.72
N HIS A 201 -2.08 -3.27 27.66
CA HIS A 201 -2.45 -2.85 26.31
C HIS A 201 -3.27 -3.94 25.60
N ASP A 202 -3.91 -3.56 24.50
CA ASP A 202 -4.81 -4.43 23.74
C ASP A 202 -4.15 -5.18 22.58
N PHE A 203 -2.87 -4.90 22.27
CA PHE A 203 -2.15 -5.66 21.24
C PHE A 203 -2.04 -7.13 21.62
N ALA A 204 -2.38 -8.00 20.66
CA ALA A 204 -2.38 -9.44 20.82
C ALA A 204 -1.73 -10.12 19.61
N TRP A 205 -1.19 -11.32 19.81
CA TRP A 205 -0.73 -12.14 18.70
C TRP A 205 -1.91 -12.54 17.79
N PRO A 206 -1.65 -12.78 16.50
CA PRO A 206 -2.67 -13.34 15.61
C PRO A 206 -3.19 -14.69 16.12
N LYS A 207 -4.47 -14.95 15.89
CA LYS A 207 -5.13 -16.20 16.32
C LYS A 207 -4.82 -17.37 15.39
N GLU A 208 -4.53 -17.09 14.13
CA GLU A 208 -4.23 -18.12 13.13
C GLU A 208 -2.77 -18.55 13.26
N GLU A 209 -2.55 -19.86 13.32
CA GLU A 209 -1.22 -20.47 13.26
C GLU A 209 -1.01 -21.09 11.89
N VAL A 210 0.26 -21.13 11.45
CA VAL A 210 0.63 -21.74 10.18
C VAL A 210 0.39 -23.26 10.22
N ASP A 211 -0.13 -23.83 9.13
CA ASP A 211 -0.37 -25.28 9.06
C ASP A 211 0.93 -26.09 8.92
N GLY A 212 0.86 -27.42 9.09
CA GLY A 212 2.05 -28.27 9.19
C GLY A 212 2.99 -28.25 7.98
N ALA A 213 2.47 -28.01 6.77
CA ALA A 213 3.28 -27.96 5.54
C ALA A 213 3.94 -26.59 5.36
N GLU A 214 3.21 -25.51 5.64
CA GLU A 214 3.73 -24.14 5.61
C GLU A 214 4.73 -23.89 6.76
N MET A 215 4.60 -24.62 7.88
CA MET A 215 5.43 -24.46 9.08
C MET A 215 6.89 -24.86 8.88
N GLU A 216 7.19 -25.87 8.06
CA GLU A 216 8.56 -26.31 7.79
C GLU A 216 9.35 -25.26 7.01
N GLY A 217 8.75 -24.70 5.95
CA GLY A 217 9.32 -23.60 5.18
C GLY A 217 9.53 -22.34 6.03
N ALA A 218 8.55 -21.99 6.87
CA ALA A 218 8.66 -20.84 7.76
C ALA A 218 9.72 -21.04 8.86
N LYS A 219 9.85 -22.24 9.45
CA LYS A 219 10.93 -22.56 10.41
C LYS A 219 12.32 -22.48 9.78
N LYS A 220 12.48 -22.95 8.54
CA LYS A 220 13.74 -22.83 7.79
C LYS A 220 14.12 -21.36 7.60
N LEU A 221 13.17 -20.51 7.21
CA LEU A 221 13.37 -19.06 7.07
C LEU A 221 13.76 -18.39 8.40
N MET A 222 13.09 -18.75 9.50
CA MET A 222 13.40 -18.25 10.84
C MET A 222 14.81 -18.66 11.30
N GLY A 223 15.26 -19.86 10.94
CA GLY A 223 16.63 -20.32 11.21
C GLY A 223 17.69 -19.44 10.53
N VAL A 224 17.50 -19.12 9.24
CA VAL A 224 18.39 -18.22 8.48
C VAL A 224 18.49 -16.85 9.15
N ARG A 225 17.38 -16.32 9.67
CA ARG A 225 17.36 -15.01 10.35
C ARG A 225 18.04 -14.99 11.71
N LYS A 226 18.05 -16.11 12.45
CA LYS A 226 18.77 -16.21 13.73
C LYS A 226 20.28 -16.04 13.53
N GLU A 227 20.81 -16.53 12.42
CA GLU A 227 22.22 -16.34 12.06
C GLU A 227 22.51 -14.86 11.77
N ASP A 228 21.59 -14.16 11.11
CA ASP A 228 21.71 -12.71 10.84
C ASP A 228 21.74 -11.88 12.11
N ALA A 229 20.92 -12.22 13.11
CA ALA A 229 20.93 -11.54 14.42
C ALA A 229 22.32 -11.55 15.06
N LYS A 230 23.07 -12.65 14.90
CA LYS A 230 24.45 -12.76 15.37
C LYS A 230 25.41 -11.82 14.61
N VAL A 231 25.20 -11.66 13.30
CA VAL A 231 26.00 -10.73 12.47
C VAL A 231 25.77 -9.27 12.90
N TYR A 232 24.53 -8.89 13.20
CA TYR A 232 24.24 -7.54 13.72
C TYR A 232 24.90 -7.31 15.07
N SER A 233 24.82 -8.26 16.01
CA SER A 233 25.47 -8.13 17.31
C SER A 233 26.99 -8.00 17.19
N ASP A 234 27.62 -8.79 16.30
CA ASP A 234 29.07 -8.73 16.06
C ASP A 234 29.48 -7.40 15.44
N THR A 235 28.67 -6.87 14.52
CA THR A 235 28.91 -5.58 13.86
C THR A 235 28.77 -4.42 14.83
N ALA A 236 27.75 -4.44 15.69
CA ALA A 236 27.55 -3.43 16.73
C ALA A 236 28.68 -3.44 17.77
N ALA A 237 29.13 -4.62 18.20
CA ALA A 237 30.28 -4.76 19.09
C ALA A 237 31.56 -4.16 18.47
N ARG A 238 31.79 -4.36 17.17
CA ARG A 238 32.91 -3.76 16.42
C ARG A 238 32.80 -2.23 16.34
N ARG A 239 31.62 -1.67 16.11
CA ARG A 239 31.39 -0.21 16.08
C ARG A 239 31.58 0.42 17.46
N GLY A 240 31.10 -0.22 18.52
CA GLY A 240 31.35 0.19 19.91
C GLY A 240 32.84 0.24 20.25
N ARG A 241 33.63 -0.71 19.73
CA ARG A 241 35.09 -0.76 19.91
C ARG A 241 35.87 0.25 19.07
N LYS A 242 35.31 0.70 17.94
CA LYS A 242 35.92 1.71 17.04
C LYS A 242 35.73 3.17 17.49
N ARG A 243 34.90 3.45 18.50
CA ARG A 243 34.71 4.82 19.06
C ARG A 243 35.99 5.47 19.64
N SER A 244 37.14 4.79 19.62
CA SER A 244 38.45 5.32 20.00
C SER A 244 39.37 5.71 18.84
N ARG A 245 38.90 5.78 17.58
CA ARG A 245 39.69 6.30 16.44
C ARG A 245 38.87 7.24 15.55
N SER A 246 39.52 8.32 15.09
CA SER A 246 38.98 9.47 14.36
C SER A 246 38.15 9.14 13.11
N PRO A 247 37.24 10.04 12.68
CA PRO A 247 36.18 9.74 11.74
C PRO A 247 36.63 9.98 10.29
N GLU A 248 37.46 9.10 9.74
CA GLU A 248 37.67 9.05 8.29
C GLU A 248 37.80 7.58 7.88
N ASN A 249 36.87 7.15 7.00
CA ASN A 249 36.75 5.84 6.35
C ASN A 249 36.02 4.72 7.12
N ASP A 250 34.70 4.82 7.22
CA ASP A 250 33.83 3.65 7.34
C ASP A 250 33.38 3.18 5.94
N HIS A 251 34.29 2.49 5.24
CA HIS A 251 33.92 1.66 4.10
C HIS A 251 33.32 0.34 4.60
N VAL A 252 32.08 0.06 4.21
CA VAL A 252 31.43 -1.24 4.42
C VAL A 252 31.91 -2.19 3.32
N GLU A 253 32.82 -3.10 3.64
CA GLU A 253 33.25 -4.17 2.74
C GLU A 253 32.20 -5.30 2.70
N GLY A 254 31.78 -5.68 1.50
CA GLY A 254 30.79 -6.75 1.28
C GLY A 254 30.02 -6.70 -0.04
N ALA A 255 30.48 -5.94 -1.04
CA ALA A 255 29.82 -5.87 -2.34
C ALA A 255 30.28 -7.04 -3.25
N GLY A 256 29.42 -8.05 -3.39
CA GLY A 256 29.46 -8.90 -4.58
C GLY A 256 29.18 -8.03 -5.81
N GLN A 257 30.11 -8.00 -6.77
CA GLN A 257 29.93 -7.28 -8.03
C GLN A 257 28.79 -7.91 -8.85
N GLN A 258 27.79 -7.11 -9.21
CA GLN A 258 26.83 -7.50 -10.23
C GLN A 258 27.47 -7.43 -11.63
N PRO A 259 27.20 -8.37 -12.54
CA PRO A 259 27.60 -8.22 -13.94
C PRO A 259 26.84 -7.04 -14.55
N LYS A 260 27.58 -6.12 -15.16
CA LYS A 260 27.03 -5.00 -15.94
C LYS A 260 26.30 -5.56 -17.15
N ILE A 261 24.97 -5.52 -17.15
CA ILE A 261 24.17 -5.74 -18.37
C ILE A 261 24.37 -4.51 -19.24
N LEU A 262 24.88 -4.73 -20.46
CA LEU A 262 25.03 -3.71 -21.49
C LEU A 262 23.67 -3.12 -21.86
N LYS A 263 23.55 -1.80 -21.78
CA LYS A 263 22.39 -1.04 -22.27
C LYS A 263 22.19 -1.36 -23.74
N THR A 264 21.04 -1.95 -24.08
CA THR A 264 20.50 -1.91 -25.43
C THR A 264 19.28 -0.99 -25.38
N ASP A 265 19.28 0.01 -26.26
CA ASP A 265 18.28 1.06 -26.31
C ASP A 265 16.94 0.50 -26.79
N PHE A 266 16.10 -0.04 -25.90
CA PHE A 266 14.65 -0.19 -26.06
C PHE A 266 14.05 -0.69 -24.72
N GLU A 267 13.93 0.18 -23.72
CA GLU A 267 13.07 -0.10 -22.56
C GLU A 267 11.76 0.69 -22.69
N HIS A 268 10.65 -0.06 -22.71
CA HIS A 268 9.29 0.47 -22.66
C HIS A 268 9.01 1.08 -21.28
N ALA A 269 8.42 2.27 -21.29
CA ALA A 269 7.92 2.95 -20.11
C ALA A 269 6.98 2.04 -19.29
N MET A 270 7.27 1.93 -17.99
CA MET A 270 6.44 1.27 -16.99
C MET A 270 5.10 2.00 -16.86
N SER A 271 4.12 1.57 -17.64
CA SER A 271 2.71 1.90 -17.47
C SER A 271 2.10 0.88 -16.52
N GLY A 272 1.75 1.31 -15.31
CA GLY A 272 1.01 0.51 -14.32
C GLY A 272 -0.48 0.35 -14.65
N ALA A 273 -0.82 0.08 -15.92
CA ALA A 273 -2.16 -0.38 -16.27
C ALA A 273 -2.18 -1.92 -16.15
N LEU A 274 -2.83 -2.44 -15.10
CA LEU A 274 -3.12 -3.86 -15.01
C LEU A 274 -4.18 -4.24 -16.06
N PRO A 275 -4.05 -5.42 -16.70
CA PRO A 275 -5.07 -5.97 -17.58
C PRO A 275 -6.34 -6.32 -16.77
N THR A 276 -7.51 -6.01 -17.33
CA THR A 276 -8.80 -6.47 -16.85
C THR A 276 -8.96 -7.95 -17.19
N GLU A 277 -9.16 -8.81 -16.20
CA GLU A 277 -9.52 -10.20 -16.45
C GLU A 277 -10.98 -10.29 -16.93
N ASP A 278 -11.17 -11.03 -18.01
CA ASP A 278 -12.46 -11.36 -18.60
C ASP A 278 -13.20 -12.35 -17.70
N VAL A 279 -14.36 -11.95 -17.18
CA VAL A 279 -15.35 -12.88 -16.60
C VAL A 279 -16.26 -13.33 -17.73
N PRO A 280 -16.40 -14.63 -18.03
CA PRO A 280 -17.39 -15.10 -18.99
C PRO A 280 -18.78 -14.98 -18.37
N THR A 281 -19.62 -14.15 -18.96
CA THR A 281 -21.06 -14.12 -18.74
C THR A 281 -21.72 -15.28 -19.49
N GLU A 282 -22.17 -16.30 -18.77
CA GLU A 282 -23.22 -17.20 -19.26
C GLU A 282 -24.59 -16.61 -18.92
N GLY A 283 -25.41 -16.38 -19.95
CA GLY A 283 -26.79 -15.99 -19.82
C GLY A 283 -27.62 -16.51 -21.00
N ALA A 284 -28.55 -17.43 -20.70
CA ALA A 284 -29.83 -17.71 -21.36
C ALA A 284 -30.28 -19.12 -20.89
N SER A 285 -31.53 -19.43 -20.55
CA SER A 285 -32.83 -18.76 -20.61
C SER A 285 -33.85 -19.72 -19.96
N ALA A 286 -34.84 -19.21 -19.23
CA ALA A 286 -36.28 -19.45 -19.51
C ALA A 286 -37.19 -19.45 -18.25
N LYS A 287 -38.08 -18.43 -18.24
CA LYS A 287 -39.55 -18.49 -18.05
C LYS A 287 -40.16 -18.76 -16.67
N ASN A 288 -40.93 -17.75 -16.26
CA ASN A 288 -42.28 -17.75 -15.68
C ASN A 288 -42.50 -18.43 -14.31
N ASN A 289 -42.92 -17.66 -13.31
CA ASN A 289 -44.36 -17.48 -13.04
C ASN A 289 -44.62 -16.34 -12.05
N ALA A 290 -45.75 -15.68 -12.24
CA ALA A 290 -46.29 -14.63 -11.37
C ALA A 290 -47.01 -15.23 -10.16
N MET A 291 -46.89 -14.58 -8.99
CA MET A 291 -48.01 -14.40 -8.05
C MET A 291 -47.58 -13.38 -6.97
N GLY A 292 -48.32 -12.29 -6.85
CA GLY A 292 -48.15 -11.32 -5.76
C GLY A 292 -49.03 -11.65 -4.56
N VAL A 293 -48.68 -11.09 -3.39
CA VAL A 293 -49.61 -10.57 -2.37
C VAL A 293 -48.84 -9.53 -1.52
N SER A 294 -49.42 -8.33 -1.42
CA SER A 294 -49.09 -7.23 -0.51
C SER A 294 -49.71 -7.45 0.87
N VAL A 295 -49.09 -6.97 1.96
CA VAL A 295 -49.84 -6.41 3.11
C VAL A 295 -49.01 -5.30 3.79
N GLU A 296 -49.71 -4.22 4.10
CA GLU A 296 -49.32 -2.93 4.68
C GLU A 296 -48.97 -2.96 6.18
N ALA A 297 -48.29 -1.89 6.61
CA ALA A 297 -48.14 -1.44 7.99
C ALA A 297 -49.46 -0.85 8.56
N PRO A 298 -49.52 -0.54 9.87
CA PRO A 298 -49.63 0.88 10.20
C PRO A 298 -48.94 1.34 11.50
N VAL A 299 -48.68 2.65 11.53
CA VAL A 299 -48.30 3.53 12.65
C VAL A 299 -49.57 4.16 13.27
N PRO A 300 -49.57 4.62 14.54
CA PRO A 300 -49.84 6.06 14.81
C PRO A 300 -48.94 6.65 15.94
N THR A 301 -48.23 7.78 15.71
CA THR A 301 -48.52 9.22 16.06
C THR A 301 -48.62 9.58 17.54
N GLU A 302 -47.63 10.33 18.06
CA GLU A 302 -47.68 11.75 18.54
C GLU A 302 -48.22 11.89 19.99
N GLU A 303 -47.73 12.74 20.91
CA GLU A 303 -47.35 14.15 20.79
C GLU A 303 -46.63 14.67 22.08
N LYS A 304 -45.67 15.59 21.89
CA LYS A 304 -45.31 16.82 22.63
C LYS A 304 -44.88 16.89 24.13
N ALA A 305 -43.78 17.67 24.26
CA ALA A 305 -43.48 18.74 25.25
C ALA A 305 -43.09 18.31 26.67
N ALA A 306 -42.26 19.03 27.44
CA ALA A 306 -41.24 20.07 27.23
C ALA A 306 -40.54 20.26 28.61
N ALA A 307 -39.25 20.60 28.56
CA ALA A 307 -38.49 21.47 29.47
C ALA A 307 -38.36 21.19 31.00
N SER A 308 -37.11 21.44 31.43
CA SER A 308 -36.64 22.02 32.71
C SER A 308 -36.70 21.18 33.99
N VAL A 309 -35.83 21.30 35.00
CA VAL A 309 -34.52 21.91 35.35
C VAL A 309 -34.30 21.47 36.83
N GLU A 310 -33.05 21.52 37.33
CA GLU A 310 -32.63 21.47 38.76
C GLU A 310 -32.65 20.10 39.47
N GLN A 311 -31.50 19.52 39.83
CA GLN A 311 -30.61 19.84 40.98
C GLN A 311 -31.33 19.86 42.34
N ALA A 312 -31.01 18.90 43.21
CA ALA A 312 -30.38 19.16 44.51
C ALA A 312 -30.10 17.87 45.29
N GLU A 313 -28.83 17.77 45.64
CA GLU A 313 -28.15 17.12 46.77
C GLU A 313 -28.92 16.75 48.05
N ALA A 314 -28.26 15.79 48.73
CA ALA A 314 -28.08 15.69 50.20
C ALA A 314 -29.31 15.27 51.01
N THR A 315 -29.23 14.45 52.06
CA THR A 315 -28.15 13.87 52.89
C THR A 315 -28.89 13.00 53.91
N GLU A 316 -28.24 11.94 54.38
CA GLU A 316 -28.26 11.43 55.78
C GLU A 316 -29.66 11.05 56.37
N ASP A 317 -29.87 9.99 57.14
CA ASP A 317 -29.00 9.44 58.15
C ASP A 317 -29.60 8.12 58.68
N SER A 318 -28.69 7.30 59.19
CA SER A 318 -28.79 6.55 60.46
C SER A 318 -29.80 5.43 60.73
N SER A 319 -29.22 4.42 61.39
CA SER A 319 -29.77 3.46 62.37
C SER A 319 -30.38 2.16 61.80
N THR A 320 -29.58 1.09 61.68
CA THR A 320 -29.23 0.11 62.74
C THR A 320 -30.45 -0.62 63.31
N THR A 321 -30.58 -1.93 63.03
CA THR A 321 -30.75 -2.97 64.06
C THR A 321 -30.54 -4.36 63.46
N THR A 322 -29.64 -5.08 64.11
CA THR A 322 -29.20 -6.45 63.95
C THR A 322 -30.30 -7.48 64.23
N GLN A 323 -30.40 -8.55 63.42
CA GLN A 323 -30.67 -9.90 63.94
C GLN A 323 -29.87 -10.96 63.17
N LYS A 324 -29.10 -11.73 63.94
CA LYS A 324 -28.37 -12.95 63.56
C LYS A 324 -29.33 -14.13 63.47
N ILE A 325 -29.13 -15.02 62.50
CA ILE A 325 -29.31 -16.47 62.68
C ILE A 325 -28.14 -17.16 61.98
N ASP A 326 -27.39 -17.94 62.75
CA ASP A 326 -26.31 -18.82 62.34
C ASP A 326 -26.85 -20.22 61.97
N VAL A 327 -25.98 -20.96 61.25
CA VAL A 327 -25.91 -22.42 61.06
C VAL A 327 -26.71 -23.00 59.89
N GLU A 328 -26.03 -23.43 58.81
CA GLU A 328 -25.53 -24.80 58.70
C GLU A 328 -24.60 -24.98 57.49
N ALA A 329 -23.51 -25.73 57.71
CA ALA A 329 -22.48 -26.02 56.74
C ALA A 329 -22.92 -27.10 55.75
N THR A 330 -22.64 -26.91 54.46
CA THR A 330 -22.43 -28.05 53.56
C THR A 330 -21.26 -27.72 52.65
N SER A 331 -20.19 -28.48 52.85
CA SER A 331 -19.02 -28.53 52.01
C SER A 331 -19.40 -29.02 50.62
N THR A 332 -19.09 -28.23 49.59
CA THR A 332 -18.83 -28.78 48.27
C THR A 332 -17.63 -28.04 47.70
N THR A 333 -16.51 -28.73 47.76
CA THR A 333 -15.30 -28.47 47.00
C THR A 333 -15.65 -28.37 45.51
N ALA A 334 -15.67 -27.15 45.00
CA ALA A 334 -15.49 -26.88 43.58
C ALA A 334 -14.20 -26.08 43.46
N SER A 335 -13.13 -26.78 43.11
CA SER A 335 -11.90 -26.18 42.62
C SER A 335 -12.26 -25.41 41.35
N ALA A 336 -12.53 -24.11 41.51
CA ALA A 336 -12.51 -23.19 40.41
C ALA A 336 -11.03 -23.04 40.01
N ALA A 337 -10.62 -23.83 39.02
CA ALA A 337 -9.44 -23.51 38.25
C ALA A 337 -9.71 -22.16 37.58
N THR A 338 -9.27 -21.08 38.22
CA THR A 338 -9.16 -19.78 37.59
C THR A 338 -8.26 -19.97 36.38
N SER A 339 -8.84 -19.97 35.18
CA SER A 339 -8.06 -19.86 33.95
C SER A 339 -7.39 -18.50 33.99
N ALA A 340 -6.19 -18.43 34.58
CA ALA A 340 -5.38 -17.24 34.57
C ALA A 340 -5.18 -16.86 33.10
N SER A 341 -5.86 -15.80 32.66
CA SER A 341 -5.65 -15.24 31.33
C SER A 341 -4.17 -14.89 31.26
N ILE A 342 -3.43 -15.56 30.38
CA ILE A 342 -2.03 -15.22 30.14
C ILE A 342 -2.02 -13.73 29.80
N PRO A 343 -1.33 -12.88 30.58
CA PRO A 343 -1.32 -11.45 30.32
C PRO A 343 -0.74 -11.22 28.92
N GLN A 344 -1.27 -10.21 28.23
CA GLN A 344 -0.76 -9.82 26.92
C GLN A 344 0.77 -9.67 26.98
N PRO A 345 1.51 -10.10 25.96
CA PRO A 345 2.96 -10.04 25.98
C PRO A 345 3.44 -8.59 25.93
N PRO A 346 4.65 -8.27 26.41
CA PRO A 346 5.13 -6.90 26.43
C PRO A 346 5.23 -6.32 25.01
N ALA A 347 5.06 -5.01 24.92
CA ALA A 347 5.17 -4.28 23.66
C ALA A 347 5.98 -2.99 23.83
N ALA A 348 6.54 -2.50 22.72
CA ALA A 348 7.29 -1.26 22.68
C ALA A 348 6.82 -0.39 21.52
N ARG A 349 6.50 0.87 21.79
CA ARG A 349 6.26 1.87 20.74
C ARG A 349 7.57 2.54 20.40
N LEU A 350 7.94 2.47 19.13
CA LEU A 350 9.17 3.03 18.58
C LEU A 350 8.82 4.17 17.63
N ARG A 351 9.63 5.23 17.64
CA ARG A 351 9.66 6.24 16.58
C ARG A 351 11.00 6.15 15.87
N MET A 352 10.98 6.26 14.55
CA MET A 352 12.19 6.20 13.74
C MET A 352 12.12 7.09 12.52
N THR A 353 13.25 7.69 12.17
CA THR A 353 13.46 8.39 10.89
C THR A 353 14.48 7.60 10.07
N VAL A 354 14.07 7.14 8.90
CA VAL A 354 14.83 6.19 8.08
C VAL A 354 14.89 6.61 6.62
N THR A 355 15.93 6.17 5.92
CA THR A 355 16.08 6.36 4.48
C THR A 355 15.24 5.36 3.67
N SER A 356 15.24 5.55 2.35
CA SER A 356 14.52 4.67 1.43
C SER A 356 14.95 3.20 1.54
N GLY A 357 14.00 2.28 1.36
CA GLY A 357 14.29 0.84 1.38
C GLY A 357 14.32 0.19 2.76
N PHE A 358 14.14 0.95 3.85
CA PHE A 358 13.98 0.41 5.20
C PHE A 358 12.62 -0.28 5.41
N TYR A 359 12.65 -1.48 5.98
CA TYR A 359 11.48 -2.30 6.32
C TYR A 359 11.27 -2.32 7.83
N VAL A 360 10.23 -1.63 8.31
CA VAL A 360 9.89 -1.60 9.75
C VAL A 360 9.52 -2.99 10.27
N ARG A 361 8.81 -3.80 9.47
CA ARG A 361 8.53 -5.21 9.77
C ARG A 361 9.78 -6.02 10.07
N SER A 362 10.83 -5.85 9.26
CA SER A 362 12.13 -6.50 9.51
C SER A 362 12.77 -6.02 10.80
N LEU A 363 12.70 -4.72 11.12
CA LEU A 363 13.20 -4.18 12.38
C LEU A 363 12.50 -4.84 13.59
N CYS A 364 11.17 -4.92 13.59
CA CYS A 364 10.41 -5.52 14.69
C CYS A 364 10.81 -6.99 14.93
N HIS A 365 10.95 -7.75 13.84
CA HIS A 365 11.39 -9.13 13.90
C HIS A 365 12.83 -9.27 14.42
N ASP A 366 13.77 -8.52 13.82
CA ASP A 366 15.19 -8.60 14.16
C ASP A 366 15.46 -8.08 15.59
N LEU A 367 14.68 -7.10 16.08
CA LEU A 367 14.72 -6.64 17.47
C LEU A 367 14.27 -7.72 18.45
N GLY A 368 13.19 -8.45 18.11
CA GLY A 368 12.75 -9.60 18.91
C GLY A 368 13.85 -10.66 19.05
N LEU A 369 14.53 -10.98 17.95
CA LEU A 369 15.69 -11.89 17.97
C LEU A 369 16.84 -11.37 18.82
N ALA A 370 17.14 -10.07 18.74
CA ALA A 370 18.19 -9.43 19.53
C ALA A 370 17.93 -9.47 21.04
N CYS A 371 16.66 -9.45 21.44
CA CYS A 371 16.21 -9.63 22.81
C CYS A 371 16.13 -11.12 23.23
N ASN A 372 16.67 -12.04 22.43
CA ASN A 372 16.58 -13.49 22.65
C ASN A 372 15.13 -13.98 22.83
N SER A 373 14.21 -13.38 22.07
CA SER A 373 12.80 -13.73 21.99
C SER A 373 12.39 -13.71 20.51
N LEU A 374 11.14 -13.38 20.24
CA LEU A 374 10.60 -13.10 18.91
C LEU A 374 9.84 -11.77 18.94
N GLY A 375 9.59 -11.18 17.78
CA GLY A 375 8.86 -9.92 17.67
C GLY A 375 8.08 -9.83 16.36
N LEU A 376 6.94 -9.17 16.42
CA LEU A 376 6.12 -8.84 15.26
C LEU A 376 5.65 -7.39 15.33
N MET A 377 5.39 -6.79 14.17
CA MET A 377 4.85 -5.44 14.08
C MET A 377 3.32 -5.46 14.29
N SER A 378 2.82 -4.84 15.37
CA SER A 378 1.39 -4.79 15.69
C SER A 378 0.68 -3.58 15.10
N SER A 379 1.39 -2.45 14.98
CA SER A 379 0.86 -1.24 14.36
C SER A 379 1.97 -0.48 13.65
N LEU A 380 1.58 0.29 12.63
CA LEU A 380 2.50 1.14 11.87
C LEU A 380 1.79 2.39 11.39
N ILE A 381 2.38 3.55 11.68
CA ILE A 381 1.96 4.86 11.19
C ILE A 381 3.16 5.50 10.52
N ARG A 382 3.03 5.89 9.25
CA ARG A 382 3.99 6.80 8.62
C ARG A 382 3.59 8.23 8.89
N SER A 383 4.15 8.84 9.93
CA SER A 383 3.82 10.20 10.35
C SER A 383 4.37 11.28 9.42
N ARG A 384 5.47 10.98 8.71
CA ARG A 384 6.11 11.89 7.76
C ARG A 384 6.71 11.18 6.56
N GLN A 385 6.67 11.83 5.40
CA GLN A 385 7.47 11.45 4.23
C GLN A 385 7.96 12.69 3.47
N GLY A 386 9.28 12.92 3.43
CA GLY A 386 9.84 14.14 2.87
C GLY A 386 9.30 15.38 3.58
N ASP A 387 8.68 16.27 2.82
CA ASP A 387 8.09 17.53 3.30
C ASP A 387 6.64 17.37 3.82
N TYR A 388 6.08 16.16 3.76
CA TYR A 388 4.69 15.90 4.13
C TYR A 388 4.56 15.28 5.52
N THR A 389 3.74 15.89 6.38
CA THR A 389 3.53 15.51 7.78
C THR A 389 2.03 15.39 8.09
N LEU A 390 1.63 14.34 8.81
CA LEU A 390 0.24 14.16 9.24
C LEU A 390 -0.28 15.38 10.03
N GLY A 391 -1.55 15.72 9.80
CA GLY A 391 -2.22 16.86 10.44
C GLY A 391 -1.77 18.24 9.95
N GLN A 392 -0.85 18.34 8.98
CA GLN A 392 -0.38 19.63 8.44
C GLN A 392 -0.74 19.79 6.95
N ASN A 393 -0.08 19.04 6.08
CA ASN A 393 -0.18 19.17 4.62
C ASN A 393 -0.57 17.84 3.96
N VAL A 394 -1.40 17.07 4.64
CA VAL A 394 -1.87 15.75 4.21
C VAL A 394 -3.40 15.75 4.28
N LEU A 395 -4.05 15.33 3.19
CA LEU A 395 -5.51 15.18 3.14
C LEU A 395 -5.94 14.01 4.04
N GLU A 396 -7.04 14.14 4.76
CA GLU A 396 -7.63 12.99 5.45
C GLU A 396 -8.45 12.14 4.49
N TYR A 397 -8.27 10.82 4.54
CA TYR A 397 -9.01 9.91 3.64
C TYR A 397 -10.52 9.98 3.86
N SER A 398 -10.97 10.17 5.11
CA SER A 398 -12.38 10.34 5.44
C SER A 398 -13.01 11.57 4.80
N ASP A 399 -12.21 12.60 4.49
CA ASP A 399 -12.75 13.81 3.87
C ASP A 399 -13.19 13.58 2.43
N LEU A 400 -12.72 12.51 1.76
CA LEU A 400 -13.11 12.17 0.39
C LEU A 400 -14.63 11.97 0.22
N GLU A 401 -15.35 11.65 1.29
CA GLU A 401 -16.81 11.52 1.31
C GLU A 401 -17.52 12.86 1.01
N ASP A 402 -16.86 13.99 1.28
CA ASP A 402 -17.42 15.34 1.10
C ASP A 402 -16.45 16.21 0.27
N ALA A 403 -16.81 16.41 -0.99
CA ALA A 403 -16.05 17.23 -1.94
C ALA A 403 -15.71 18.63 -1.42
N SER A 404 -16.60 19.24 -0.62
CA SER A 404 -16.38 20.58 -0.09
C SER A 404 -15.20 20.68 0.89
N LYS A 405 -14.78 19.55 1.48
CA LYS A 405 -13.64 19.49 2.41
C LYS A 405 -12.32 19.30 1.68
N TRP A 406 -12.25 18.36 0.75
CA TRP A 406 -10.98 17.97 0.14
C TRP A 406 -10.63 18.75 -1.13
N GLU A 407 -11.61 19.20 -1.93
CA GLU A 407 -11.33 19.89 -3.20
C GLU A 407 -10.52 21.18 -3.00
N PRO A 408 -10.86 22.10 -2.08
CA PRO A 408 -10.11 23.34 -1.91
C PRO A 408 -8.69 23.08 -1.41
N GLN A 409 -8.52 22.11 -0.50
CA GLN A 409 -7.22 21.77 0.06
C GLN A 409 -6.33 21.12 -1.00
N LEU A 410 -6.87 20.23 -1.81
CA LEU A 410 -6.12 19.60 -2.90
C LEU A 410 -5.78 20.58 -4.01
N GLN A 411 -6.71 21.46 -4.40
CA GLN A 411 -6.44 22.52 -5.36
C GLN A 411 -5.23 23.35 -4.91
N LYS A 412 -5.25 23.82 -3.66
CA LYS A 412 -4.14 24.59 -3.08
C LYS A 412 -2.82 23.82 -3.14
N GLN A 413 -2.79 22.55 -2.72
CA GLN A 413 -1.56 21.74 -2.76
C GLN A 413 -1.01 21.56 -4.18
N LEU A 414 -1.88 21.36 -5.17
CA LEU A 414 -1.46 21.21 -6.56
C LEU A 414 -0.96 22.53 -7.16
N GLU A 415 -1.65 23.64 -6.88
CA GLU A 415 -1.23 24.98 -7.32
C GLU A 415 0.13 25.37 -6.72
N GLU A 416 0.32 25.19 -5.41
CA GLU A 416 1.60 25.42 -4.73
C GLU A 416 2.72 24.54 -5.31
N PHE A 417 2.42 23.29 -5.65
CA PHE A 417 3.39 22.40 -6.28
C PHE A 417 3.77 22.87 -7.69
N MET A 418 2.78 23.24 -8.51
CA MET A 418 3.01 23.75 -9.86
C MET A 418 3.84 25.04 -9.83
N GLU A 419 3.53 25.95 -8.90
CA GLU A 419 4.30 27.18 -8.70
C GLU A 419 5.74 26.88 -8.28
N LYS A 420 5.94 25.98 -7.30
CA LYS A 420 7.27 25.58 -6.83
C LYS A 420 8.14 24.95 -7.92
N GLU A 421 7.55 24.17 -8.81
CA GLU A 421 8.27 23.54 -9.94
C GLU A 421 8.30 24.42 -11.20
N SER A 422 7.76 25.65 -11.13
CA SER A 422 7.65 26.58 -12.26
C SER A 422 6.93 25.99 -13.47
N TRP A 423 5.86 25.23 -13.25
CA TRP A 423 5.06 24.63 -14.31
C TRP A 423 4.06 25.64 -14.87
N GLU A 424 4.05 25.76 -16.20
CA GLU A 424 3.01 26.53 -16.88
C GLU A 424 1.65 25.88 -16.66
N VAL A 425 0.69 26.69 -16.19
CA VAL A 425 -0.70 26.25 -16.01
C VAL A 425 -1.35 26.13 -17.38
N GLU A 426 -1.68 24.90 -17.76
CA GLU A 426 -2.43 24.63 -18.98
C GLU A 426 -3.91 24.97 -18.74
N GLU A 427 -4.48 25.84 -19.58
CA GLU A 427 -5.90 26.16 -19.58
C GLU A 427 -6.60 25.38 -20.70
N LEU A 428 -7.73 24.75 -20.38
CA LEU A 428 -8.55 24.07 -21.37
C LEU A 428 -9.19 25.10 -22.33
N ASP A 429 -8.95 24.93 -23.63
CA ASP A 429 -9.60 25.73 -24.68
C ASP A 429 -11.13 25.64 -24.58
N ASP A 430 -11.84 26.72 -24.93
CA ASP A 430 -13.28 26.60 -25.16
C ASP A 430 -13.59 25.68 -26.35
N ASP A 431 -14.83 25.20 -26.42
CA ASP A 431 -15.25 24.21 -27.42
C ASP A 431 -15.08 24.71 -28.87
N GLU A 432 -15.25 26.01 -29.13
CA GLU A 432 -15.10 26.57 -30.47
C GLU A 432 -13.63 26.64 -30.88
N SER A 433 -12.78 27.20 -30.01
CA SER A 433 -11.32 27.22 -30.16
C SER A 433 -10.75 25.80 -30.30
N TRP A 434 -11.27 24.85 -29.53
CA TRP A 434 -10.87 23.45 -29.61
C TRP A 434 -11.20 22.82 -30.96
N GLU A 435 -12.41 23.02 -31.50
CA GLU A 435 -12.77 22.44 -32.80
C GLU A 435 -11.92 23.00 -33.96
N VAL A 436 -11.50 24.27 -33.88
CA VAL A 436 -10.53 24.85 -34.81
C VAL A 436 -9.17 24.14 -34.65
N ARG A 437 -8.61 24.13 -33.44
CA ARG A 437 -7.31 23.50 -33.14
C ARG A 437 -7.27 22.02 -33.51
N LYS A 438 -8.37 21.29 -33.25
CA LYS A 438 -8.53 19.88 -33.58
C LYS A 438 -8.47 19.65 -35.09
N LYS A 439 -9.12 20.49 -35.92
CA LYS A 439 -9.03 20.37 -37.38
C LYS A 439 -7.59 20.56 -37.85
N GLU A 440 -6.88 21.56 -37.33
CA GLU A 440 -5.47 21.82 -37.65
C GLU A 440 -4.55 20.65 -37.24
N LEU A 441 -4.73 20.11 -36.02
CA LEU A 441 -3.98 18.96 -35.53
C LEU A 441 -4.24 17.68 -36.35
N MET A 442 -5.49 17.45 -36.74
CA MET A 442 -5.85 16.30 -37.57
C MET A 442 -5.29 16.42 -38.99
N GLU A 443 -5.27 17.63 -39.57
CA GLU A 443 -4.72 17.86 -40.90
C GLU A 443 -3.19 17.71 -40.91
N SER A 444 -2.50 18.33 -39.96
CA SER A 444 -1.03 18.18 -39.82
C SER A 444 -0.60 16.73 -39.59
N ARG A 445 -1.41 15.94 -38.87
CA ARG A 445 -1.16 14.50 -38.74
C ARG A 445 -1.31 13.75 -40.06
N LYS A 446 -2.37 14.02 -40.83
CA LYS A 446 -2.54 13.41 -42.17
C LYS A 446 -1.36 13.75 -43.07
N ASP A 447 -0.87 14.99 -43.03
CA ASP A 447 0.29 15.41 -43.80
C ASP A 447 1.57 14.68 -43.35
N SER A 448 1.78 14.52 -42.05
CA SER A 448 2.91 13.74 -41.52
C SER A 448 2.83 12.25 -41.93
N ASP A 449 1.65 11.64 -41.85
CA ASP A 449 1.43 10.24 -42.25
C ASP A 449 1.61 10.08 -43.77
N ARG A 450 1.15 11.05 -44.56
CA ARG A 450 1.37 11.15 -46.00
C ARG A 450 2.87 11.29 -46.31
N GLU A 451 3.60 12.15 -45.61
CA GLU A 451 5.05 12.30 -45.79
C GLU A 451 5.83 11.02 -45.42
N LYS A 452 5.48 10.35 -44.32
CA LYS A 452 6.05 9.04 -43.96
C LYS A 452 5.78 7.99 -45.02
N SER A 453 4.61 8.01 -45.64
CA SER A 453 4.27 7.10 -46.75
C SER A 453 5.10 7.41 -48.01
N TYR A 454 5.36 8.69 -48.31
CA TYR A 454 6.19 9.11 -49.44
C TYR A 454 7.69 8.87 -49.23
N ARG A 455 8.20 8.97 -47.99
CA ARG A 455 9.63 8.72 -47.66
C ARG A 455 10.03 7.24 -47.69
N GLY A 456 9.15 6.33 -48.13
CA GLY A 456 9.56 5.00 -48.58
C GLY A 456 9.83 3.99 -47.46
N GLY A 457 8.86 3.79 -46.57
CA GLY A 457 8.79 2.60 -45.71
C GLY A 457 8.15 1.40 -46.43
N GLY A 458 8.67 1.02 -47.59
CA GLY A 458 8.33 -0.26 -48.20
C GLY A 458 8.91 -1.37 -47.31
N ASN A 459 8.14 -1.84 -46.34
CA ASN A 459 8.47 -3.07 -45.61
C ASN A 459 8.49 -4.21 -46.64
N LYS A 460 9.69 -4.56 -47.11
CA LYS A 460 9.98 -5.84 -47.73
C LYS A 460 9.55 -6.91 -46.73
N TRP A 461 8.38 -7.50 -46.95
CA TRP A 461 7.98 -8.73 -46.29
C TRP A 461 9.08 -9.77 -46.53
N ASN A 462 9.87 -10.06 -45.49
CA ASN A 462 10.90 -11.07 -45.55
C ASN A 462 10.24 -12.45 -45.39
N SER A 463 9.58 -12.92 -46.45
CA SER A 463 9.12 -14.31 -46.56
C SER A 463 10.32 -15.21 -46.86
N LYS A 464 11.12 -15.51 -45.83
CA LYS A 464 12.07 -16.62 -45.81
C LYS A 464 11.87 -17.43 -44.54
N GLY A 465 10.99 -18.42 -44.62
CA GLY A 465 10.81 -19.47 -43.62
C GLY A 465 10.10 -20.66 -44.24
N LYS A 466 10.86 -21.72 -44.52
CA LYS A 466 10.42 -22.97 -45.16
C LYS A 466 9.43 -23.73 -44.27
N GLY A 467 8.43 -24.37 -44.88
CA GLY A 467 7.60 -25.40 -44.25
C GLY A 467 6.88 -26.24 -45.30
N LYS A 468 7.58 -27.25 -45.85
CA LYS A 468 6.99 -28.37 -46.60
C LYS A 468 5.98 -29.09 -45.71
N TYR A 469 4.74 -29.30 -46.16
CA TYR A 469 3.91 -30.52 -45.99
C TYR A 469 2.61 -30.27 -46.76
N GLY A 470 2.39 -30.95 -47.88
CA GLY A 470 1.28 -31.91 -47.92
C GLY A 470 0.53 -31.84 -49.24
N ARG A 471 1.03 -32.56 -50.24
CA ARG A 471 0.27 -32.99 -51.42
C ARG A 471 -0.93 -33.80 -50.93
N ASN A 472 -2.14 -33.42 -51.28
CA ASN A 472 -3.24 -34.37 -51.43
C ASN A 472 -3.89 -34.11 -52.79
N GLY A 473 -3.69 -35.08 -53.68
CA GLY A 473 -4.30 -35.10 -55.00
C GLY A 473 -5.77 -35.45 -54.90
N TYR A 474 -6.59 -34.71 -55.65
CA TYR A 474 -7.83 -35.23 -56.17
C TYR A 474 -7.70 -35.26 -57.70
N SER A 475 -7.45 -36.47 -58.20
CA SER A 475 -7.64 -36.82 -59.60
C SER A 475 -9.15 -36.96 -59.82
N LYS A 476 -9.73 -36.18 -60.71
CA LYS A 476 -10.92 -36.61 -61.45
C LYS A 476 -10.68 -36.38 -62.93
N LYS A 477 -10.60 -37.51 -63.62
CA LYS A 477 -10.35 -37.67 -65.04
C LYS A 477 -11.55 -37.19 -65.87
N MET A 478 -11.19 -36.71 -67.06
CA MET A 478 -11.76 -37.02 -68.37
C MET A 478 -13.13 -36.44 -68.78
N ASP A 479 -13.00 -35.60 -69.81
CA ASP A 479 -13.54 -35.82 -71.16
C ASP A 479 -14.94 -35.27 -71.47
N GLY A 480 -15.08 -34.70 -72.68
CA GLY A 480 -16.38 -34.33 -73.24
C GLY A 480 -16.48 -32.96 -73.91
N GLY A 481 -15.86 -32.80 -75.08
CA GLY A 481 -16.56 -32.34 -76.31
C GLY A 481 -17.21 -30.95 -76.40
N ARG A 482 -16.57 -30.10 -77.22
CA ARG A 482 -17.09 -29.07 -78.15
C ARG A 482 -18.62 -28.83 -78.23
N LYS A 483 -19.00 -27.55 -78.23
CA LYS A 483 -19.32 -26.81 -79.47
C LYS A 483 -18.95 -25.34 -79.35
#